data_AF-A0A6H0HBT4-F1
#
_entry.id   AF-A0A6H0HBT4-F1
#
_cell.length_a   1.000
_cell.length_b   1.000
_cell.length_c   1.000
_cell.angle_alpha   90.00
_cell.angle_beta   90.00
_cell.angle_gamma   90.00
#
_symmetry.space_group_name_H-M   'P 1'
#
loop_
_entity.id
_entity.type
_entity.pdbx_description
1 polymer ?
#
loop_
_entity_poly.entity_id
_entity_poly.type
_entity_poly.pdbx_seq_one_letter_code
_entity_poly.pdbx_strand_id
1 'polypeptide(L)'
;MWSRLPQHFREYTGLSSVITALGDVSLLSCEMIIIIGRRNSSVNGRNFASKLALDLSEAGFVIVSELVRGIDTVVNSIIYKII
;
A
#
# COMPACT_ATOMS: atom_id res chain seq x y z
N MET A 1 -21.57 -3.43 -3.78
CA MET A 1 -20.59 -2.33 -3.77
C MET A 1 -19.68 -2.38 -2.55
N TRP A 2 -20.21 -2.50 -1.33
CA TRP A 2 -19.44 -2.57 -0.07
C TRP A 2 -18.85 -3.94 0.32
N SER A 3 -19.12 -4.99 -0.46
CA SER A 3 -18.68 -6.36 -0.15
C SER A 3 -17.23 -6.67 -0.52
N ARG A 4 -16.58 -5.80 -1.30
CA ARG A 4 -15.18 -5.93 -1.75
C ARG A 4 -14.21 -4.97 -1.06
N LEU A 5 -14.73 -4.10 -0.19
CA LEU A 5 -13.90 -3.21 0.61
C LEU A 5 -13.41 -3.96 1.84
N PRO A 6 -12.17 -3.69 2.31
CA PRO A 6 -11.68 -4.26 3.55
C PRO A 6 -12.65 -3.96 4.71
N GLN A 7 -12.83 -4.93 5.62
CA GLN A 7 -13.83 -4.82 6.67
C GLN A 7 -13.66 -3.55 7.54
N HIS A 8 -12.42 -3.14 7.79
CA HIS A 8 -12.08 -1.95 8.58
C HIS A 8 -12.55 -0.62 7.97
N PHE A 9 -12.89 -0.58 6.67
CA PHE A 9 -13.43 0.65 6.05
C PHE A 9 -14.83 0.99 6.57
N ARG A 10 -15.61 0.02 7.05
CA ARG A 10 -17.02 0.26 7.46
C ARG A 10 -17.15 1.14 8.71
N GLU A 11 -16.08 1.28 9.48
CA GLU A 11 -16.06 2.05 10.72
C GLU A 11 -15.77 3.55 10.49
N TYR A 12 -15.29 3.91 9.30
CA TYR A 12 -14.96 5.30 8.96
C TYR A 12 -16.18 6.05 8.42
N THR A 13 -16.78 6.87 9.28
CA THR A 13 -17.98 7.68 9.00
C THR A 13 -17.76 8.81 7.98
N GLY A 14 -16.51 9.10 7.58
CA GLY A 14 -16.15 10.15 6.62
C GLY A 14 -15.85 9.68 5.20
N LEU A 15 -16.08 8.40 4.88
CA LEU A 15 -15.77 7.88 3.55
C LEU A 15 -16.77 8.35 2.51
N SER A 16 -16.27 8.66 1.31
CA SER A 16 -17.11 8.81 0.12
C SER A 16 -17.96 7.56 -0.07
N SER A 17 -19.23 7.74 -0.44
CA SER A 17 -20.14 6.64 -0.76
C SER A 17 -19.69 5.83 -1.99
N VAL A 18 -18.74 6.35 -2.76
CA VAL A 18 -18.17 5.72 -3.96
C VAL A 18 -16.64 5.81 -3.93
N ILE A 19 -15.98 4.67 -4.19
CA ILE A 19 -14.54 4.56 -4.42
C ILE A 19 -14.35 4.01 -5.84
N THR A 20 -13.53 4.68 -6.65
CA THR A 20 -13.15 4.26 -7.99
C THR A 20 -11.75 3.65 -7.96
N ALA A 21 -11.53 2.56 -8.68
CA ALA A 21 -10.25 1.86 -8.75
C ALA A 21 -9.82 1.64 -10.21
N LEU A 22 -8.52 1.62 -10.44
CA LEU A 22 -7.87 1.29 -11.71
C LEU A 22 -6.81 0.22 -11.44
N GLY A 23 -6.81 -0.85 -12.24
CA GLY A 23 -5.91 -1.99 -12.06
C GLY A 23 -6.62 -3.20 -11.44
N ASP A 24 -5.86 -4.03 -10.74
CA ASP A 24 -6.39 -5.26 -10.13
C ASP A 24 -7.11 -4.97 -8.80
N VAL A 25 -8.44 -4.99 -8.84
CA VAL A 25 -9.29 -4.76 -7.67
C VAL A 25 -9.33 -5.94 -6.70
N SER A 26 -8.81 -7.11 -7.07
CA SER A 26 -8.76 -8.28 -6.18
C SER A 26 -7.85 -8.04 -4.98
N LEU A 27 -6.83 -7.20 -5.13
CA LEU A 27 -5.88 -6.82 -4.07
C LEU A 27 -6.55 -6.14 -2.87
N LEU A 28 -7.73 -5.54 -3.05
CA LEU A 28 -8.52 -4.95 -1.95
C LEU A 28 -9.02 -5.99 -0.93
N SER A 29 -8.96 -7.28 -1.27
CA SER A 29 -9.33 -8.38 -0.37
C SER A 29 -8.11 -9.02 0.32
N CYS A 30 -6.89 -8.59 -0.01
CA CYS A 30 -5.66 -9.08 0.60
C CYS A 30 -5.34 -8.36 1.91
N GLU A 31 -4.48 -8.96 2.73
CA GLU A 31 -3.89 -8.27 3.86
C GLU A 31 -2.93 -7.18 3.36
N MET A 32 -3.14 -5.96 3.84
CA MET A 32 -2.44 -4.77 3.37
C MET A 32 -1.63 -4.13 4.49
N ILE A 33 -0.41 -3.69 4.15
CA ILE A 33 0.44 -2.90 5.04
C ILE A 33 0.78 -1.59 4.34
N ILE A 34 0.58 -0.48 5.06
CA ILE A 34 0.99 0.84 4.57
C ILE A 34 2.38 1.20 5.12
N ILE A 35 3.27 1.65 4.23
CA ILE A 35 4.58 2.20 4.62
C ILE A 35 4.58 3.70 4.32
N ILE A 36 4.61 4.51 5.38
CA ILE A 36 4.66 5.97 5.28
C ILE A 36 6.05 6.50 5.62
N GLY A 37 6.43 7.65 5.07
CA GLY A 37 7.70 8.28 5.42
C GLY A 37 7.86 9.72 4.94
N ARG A 38 9.06 10.27 5.15
CA ARG A 38 9.34 11.67 4.78
C ARG A 38 9.45 11.85 3.27
N ARG A 39 8.87 12.95 2.78
CA ARG A 39 9.00 13.40 1.37
C ARG A 39 10.43 13.77 0.97
N ASN A 40 11.24 14.21 1.93
CA ASN A 40 12.67 14.44 1.79
C ASN A 40 13.44 13.44 2.66
N SER A 41 13.49 12.20 2.21
CA SER A 41 14.17 11.10 2.89
C SER A 41 15.64 11.03 2.52
N SER A 42 16.47 10.51 3.43
CA SER A 42 17.85 10.16 3.13
C SER A 42 17.94 8.95 2.20
N VAL A 43 19.10 8.74 1.57
CA VAL A 43 19.38 7.53 0.79
C VAL A 43 19.19 6.28 1.64
N ASN A 44 19.73 6.26 2.86
CA ASN A 44 19.60 5.13 3.78
C ASN A 44 18.13 4.85 4.13
N GLY A 45 17.33 5.89 4.35
CA GLY A 45 15.90 5.73 4.62
C GLY A 45 15.15 5.11 3.44
N ARG A 46 15.47 5.52 2.21
CA ARG A 46 14.89 4.91 0.99
C ARG A 46 15.32 3.45 0.83
N ASN A 47 16.60 3.14 1.04
CA ASN A 47 17.10 1.77 0.94
C ASN A 47 16.44 0.86 1.98
N PHE A 48 16.29 1.34 3.22
CA PHE A 48 15.60 0.61 4.27
C PHE A 48 14.13 0.37 3.92
N ALA A 49 13.40 1.40 3.48
CA ALA A 49 11.99 1.25 3.11
C ALA A 49 11.78 0.34 1.91
N SER A 50 12.67 0.39 0.91
CA SER A 50 12.64 -0.51 -0.23
C SER A 50 12.85 -1.97 0.20
N LYS A 51 13.82 -2.24 1.08
CA LYS A 51 14.06 -3.58 1.60
C LYS A 51 12.87 -4.08 2.43
N LEU A 52 12.36 -3.24 3.34
CA LEU A 52 11.19 -3.59 4.15
C LEU A 52 9.96 -3.92 3.29
N ALA A 53 9.70 -3.11 2.26
CA ALA A 53 8.60 -3.35 1.33
C ALA A 53 8.77 -4.67 0.55
N LEU A 54 10.00 -5.00 0.14
CA LEU A 54 10.30 -6.26 -0.51
C LEU A 54 10.06 -7.44 0.43
N ASP A 55 10.64 -7.41 1.63
CA ASP A 55 10.53 -8.50 2.60
C ASP A 55 9.05 -8.78 2.98
N LEU A 56 8.23 -7.72 3.11
CA LEU A 56 6.80 -7.85 3.38
C LEU A 56 6.00 -8.35 2.16
N SER A 57 6.36 -7.90 0.95
CA SER A 57 5.75 -8.41 -0.29
C SER A 57 6.02 -9.91 -0.47
N GLU A 58 7.25 -10.36 -0.21
CA GLU A 58 7.64 -11.76 -0.24
C GLU A 58 6.91 -12.61 0.83
N ALA A 59 6.54 -12.00 1.95
CA ALA A 59 5.71 -12.62 2.97
C ALA A 59 4.20 -12.66 2.63
N GLY A 60 3.79 -12.13 1.47
CA GLY A 60 2.41 -12.18 0.98
C GLY A 60 1.54 -10.98 1.36
N PHE A 61 2.13 -9.88 1.83
CA PHE A 61 1.40 -8.64 2.11
C PHE A 61 1.33 -7.73 0.88
N VAL A 62 0.17 -7.13 0.64
CA VAL A 62 0.04 -6.06 -0.35
C VAL A 62 0.53 -4.75 0.28
N ILE A 63 1.52 -4.12 -0.34
CA ILE A 63 2.07 -2.86 0.17
C ILE A 63 1.35 -1.67 -0.45
N VAL A 64 0.90 -0.75 0.41
CA VAL A 64 0.19 0.48 0.03
C VAL A 64 1.07 1.70 0.36
N SER A 65 1.00 2.75 -0.45
CA SER A 65 1.68 4.03 -0.19
C SER A 65 0.83 5.24 -0.58
N GLU A 66 1.25 6.44 -0.18
CA GLU A 66 0.52 7.69 -0.47
C GLU A 66 0.83 8.27 -1.86
N LEU A 67 1.62 7.57 -2.69
CA LEU A 67 2.04 8.00 -4.05
C LEU A 67 2.76 9.37 -4.08
N VAL A 68 3.44 9.75 -3.00
CA VAL A 68 4.23 10.99 -2.93
C VAL A 68 5.72 10.74 -3.20
N ARG A 69 6.53 11.81 -3.19
CA ARG A 69 7.99 11.70 -3.31
C ARG A 69 8.61 11.06 -2.06
N GLY A 70 9.81 10.52 -2.19
CA GLY A 70 10.63 10.10 -1.05
C GLY A 70 10.48 8.62 -0.77
N ILE A 71 10.02 8.27 0.44
CA ILE A 71 9.81 6.87 0.84
C ILE A 71 8.75 6.20 -0.05
N ASP A 72 7.63 6.87 -0.30
CA ASP A 72 6.53 6.31 -1.09
C ASP A 72 6.94 5.95 -2.52
N THR A 73 7.89 6.69 -3.11
CA THR A 73 8.40 6.42 -4.46
C THR A 73 9.10 5.06 -4.55
N VAL A 74 9.92 4.71 -3.55
CA VAL A 74 10.64 3.42 -3.57
C VAL A 74 9.74 2.26 -3.17
N VAL A 75 8.84 2.48 -2.21
CA VAL A 75 7.85 1.48 -1.80
C VAL A 75 6.94 1.11 -2.97
N ASN A 76 6.44 2.11 -3.71
CA ASN A 76 5.54 1.88 -4.83
C ASN A 76 6.21 1.21 -6.05
N SER A 77 7.54 1.15 -6.09
CA SER A 77 8.25 0.40 -7.14
C SER A 77 8.30 -1.11 -6.89
N ILE A 78 7.92 -1.57 -5.70
CA ILE A 78 7.90 -3.00 -5.36
C ILE A 78 6.64 -3.65 -5.92
N ILE A 79 6.84 -4.78 -6.60
CA ILE A 79 5.76 -5.57 -7.19
C ILE A 79 5.29 -6.59 -6.16
N TYR A 80 3.97 -6.65 -5.96
CA TYR A 80 3.33 -7.72 -5.20
C TYR A 80 3.42 -9.03 -6.00
N LYS A 81 3.90 -10.10 -5.37
CA LYS A 81 4.06 -11.41 -6.02
C LYS A 81 2.98 -12.35 -5.52
N ILE A 82 2.10 -12.76 -6.42
CA ILE A 82 1.15 -13.85 -6.16
C ILE A 82 1.94 -15.17 -6.25
N ILE A 83 2.01 -15.92 -5.14
CA ILE A 83 2.54 -17.29 -5.09
C ILE A 83 1.46 -18.26 -5.58
#